data_AF-A0A641S161-F1
#
_entry.id   AF-A0A641S161-F1
#
_cell.length_a   1.000
_cell.length_b   1.000
_cell.length_c   1.000
_cell.angle_alpha   90.00
_cell.angle_beta   90.00
_cell.angle_gamma   90.00
#
_symmetry.space_group_name_H-M   'P 1'
#
loop_
_entity.id
_entity.type
_entity.pdbx_description
1 polymer ?
#
loop_
_entity_poly.entity_id
_entity_poly.type
_entity_poly.pdbx_seq_one_letter_code
_entity_poly.pdbx_strand_id
1 'polypeptide(L)'
;MRIDMDTCEEILITITRNKTRSLLTAFGVFWGIFMLVALIGGGQGLEDMMKKNFEGFATNSGFLVSQRTGEASKGCRKGRGW
;
A
#
# COMPACT_ATOMS: atom_id res chain seq x y z
N MET A 1 -16.08 41.28 -7.14
CA MET A 1 -15.93 39.91 -7.67
C MET A 1 -17.03 39.07 -7.05
N ARG A 2 -18.24 39.13 -7.62
CA ARG A 2 -19.36 38.31 -7.16
C ARG A 2 -19.11 36.93 -7.74
N ILE A 3 -18.75 35.98 -6.87
CA ILE A 3 -18.66 34.58 -7.29
C ILE A 3 -20.07 34.20 -7.74
N ASP A 4 -20.16 33.69 -8.96
CA ASP A 4 -21.40 33.38 -9.65
C ASP A 4 -22.03 32.10 -9.07
N MET A 5 -22.48 32.23 -7.82
CA MET A 5 -23.07 31.15 -7.04
C MET A 5 -24.36 30.66 -7.71
N ASP A 6 -25.06 31.57 -8.41
CA ASP A 6 -26.20 31.28 -9.28
C ASP A 6 -25.82 30.32 -10.44
N THR A 7 -24.70 30.52 -11.14
CA THR A 7 -24.22 29.60 -12.19
C THR A 7 -23.82 28.25 -11.61
N CYS A 8 -23.14 28.21 -10.45
CA CYS A 8 -22.82 26.94 -9.79
C CYS A 8 -24.08 26.18 -9.38
N GLU A 9 -25.10 26.88 -8.88
CA GLU A 9 -26.39 26.31 -8.52
C GLU A 9 -27.16 25.82 -9.75
N GLU A 10 -27.19 26.58 -10.84
CA GLU A 10 -27.85 26.19 -12.10
C GLU A 10 -27.21 24.94 -12.73
N ILE A 11 -25.87 24.83 -12.70
CA ILE A 11 -25.14 23.64 -13.15
C ILE A 11 -25.48 22.43 -12.26
N LEU A 12 -25.55 22.63 -10.93
CA LEU A 12 -25.94 21.58 -9.97
C LEU A 12 -27.37 21.11 -10.19
N ILE A 13 -28.30 22.02 -10.45
CA ILE A 13 -29.71 21.73 -10.73
C ILE A 13 -29.84 20.98 -12.08
N THR A 14 -29.10 21.40 -13.11
CA THR A 14 -29.04 20.73 -14.42
C THR A 14 -28.49 19.31 -14.32
N ILE A 15 -27.40 19.10 -13.58
CA ILE A 15 -26.82 17.78 -13.30
C ILE A 15 -27.80 16.90 -12.53
N THR A 16 -28.52 17.48 -11.57
CA THR A 16 -29.52 16.78 -10.74
C THR A 16 -30.82 16.47 -11.50
N ARG A 17 -31.12 17.16 -12.60
CA ARG A 17 -32.32 16.94 -13.42
C ARG A 17 -32.24 15.67 -14.28
N ASN A 18 -31.04 15.15 -14.56
CA ASN A 18 -30.83 13.82 -15.16
C ASN A 18 -29.91 12.96 -14.27
N LYS A 19 -30.43 12.60 -13.08
CA LYS A 19 -29.70 12.03 -11.94
C LYS A 19 -28.78 10.85 -12.29
N THR A 20 -29.23 9.91 -13.11
CA THR A 20 -28.52 8.64 -13.30
C THR A 20 -27.30 8.76 -14.18
N ARG A 21 -27.40 9.50 -15.30
CA ARG A 21 -26.31 9.56 -16.28
C ARG A 21 -25.15 10.40 -15.77
N SER A 22 -25.44 11.55 -15.14
CA SER A 22 -24.39 12.44 -14.64
C SER A 22 -23.75 11.91 -13.35
N LEU A 23 -24.51 11.23 -12.47
CA LEU A 23 -23.93 10.59 -11.28
C LEU A 23 -23.03 9.42 -11.65
N LEU A 24 -23.41 8.56 -12.60
CA LEU A 24 -22.56 7.41 -12.97
C LEU A 24 -21.19 7.86 -13.50
N THR A 25 -21.14 8.92 -14.30
CA THR A 25 -19.88 9.43 -14.85
C THR A 25 -19.01 10.06 -13.75
N ALA A 26 -19.58 10.90 -12.89
CA ALA A 26 -18.84 11.51 -11.78
C ALA A 26 -18.37 10.46 -10.76
N PHE A 27 -19.23 9.47 -10.45
CA PHE A 27 -18.91 8.37 -9.56
C PHE A 27 -17.81 7.48 -10.14
N GLY A 28 -17.80 7.22 -11.45
CA GLY A 28 -16.75 6.45 -12.10
C GLY A 28 -15.36 7.10 -11.98
N VAL A 29 -15.27 8.41 -12.19
CA VAL A 29 -14.01 9.17 -12.02
C VAL A 29 -13.58 9.16 -10.56
N PHE A 30 -14.50 9.45 -9.64
CA PHE A 30 -14.24 9.41 -8.20
C PHE A 30 -13.74 8.02 -7.76
N TRP A 31 -14.40 6.96 -8.22
CA TRP A 31 -14.06 5.58 -7.90
C TRP A 31 -12.70 5.15 -8.48
N GLY A 32 -12.38 5.58 -9.70
CA GLY A 32 -11.08 5.30 -10.32
C GLY A 32 -9.91 5.92 -9.53
N ILE A 33 -10.06 7.18 -9.13
CA ILE A 33 -9.06 7.87 -8.28
C ILE A 33 -8.97 7.20 -6.91
N PHE A 34 -10.12 6.86 -6.31
CA PHE A 34 -10.19 6.16 -5.03
C PHE A 34 -9.40 4.85 -5.06
N MET A 35 -9.57 4.02 -6.10
CA MET A 35 -8.85 2.75 -6.23
C MET A 35 -7.34 2.94 -6.35
N LEU A 36 -6.90 3.96 -7.10
CA LEU A 36 -5.48 4.30 -7.24
C LEU A 36 -4.86 4.67 -5.88
N VAL A 37 -5.53 5.57 -5.15
CA VAL A 37 -5.04 6.04 -3.84
C VAL A 37 -5.07 4.92 -2.81
N ALA A 38 -6.14 4.10 -2.79
CA ALA A 38 -6.27 2.98 -1.87
C ALA A 38 -5.17 1.93 -2.09
N LEU A 39 -4.81 1.63 -3.33
CA LEU A 39 -3.74 0.69 -3.64
C LEU A 39 -2.37 1.22 -3.20
N ILE A 40 -2.06 2.49 -3.49
CA ILE A 40 -0.78 3.11 -3.11
C ILE A 40 -0.68 3.24 -1.58
N GLY A 41 -1.74 3.73 -0.93
CA GLY A 41 -1.79 3.86 0.52
C GLY A 41 -1.74 2.52 1.23
N GLY A 42 -2.47 1.51 0.73
CA GLY A 42 -2.43 0.15 1.25
C GLY A 42 -1.07 -0.53 1.04
N GLY A 43 -0.43 -0.34 -0.11
CA GLY A 43 0.89 -0.89 -0.43
C GLY A 43 2.00 -0.30 0.45
N GLN A 44 2.05 1.03 0.58
CA GLN A 44 3.00 1.71 1.46
C GLN A 44 2.74 1.41 2.94
N GLY A 45 1.46 1.37 3.35
CA GLY A 45 1.08 1.02 4.72
C GLY A 45 1.46 -0.42 5.08
N LEU A 46 1.29 -1.37 4.16
CA LEU A 46 1.73 -2.76 4.35
C LEU A 46 3.25 -2.85 4.47
N GLU A 47 4.00 -2.16 3.60
CA GLU A 47 5.47 -2.15 3.66
C GLU A 47 5.98 -1.59 5.00
N ASP A 48 5.43 -0.48 5.49
CA ASP A 48 5.80 0.12 6.77
C ASP A 48 5.44 -0.79 7.95
N MET A 49 4.26 -1.40 7.92
CA MET A 49 3.84 -2.37 8.92
C MET A 49 4.72 -3.62 8.91
N MET A 50 5.08 -4.14 7.73
CA MET A 50 6.01 -5.25 7.63
C MET A 50 7.37 -4.86 8.20
N LYS A 51 7.94 -3.71 7.81
CA LYS A 51 9.22 -3.22 8.35
C LYS A 51 9.18 -3.10 9.87
N LYS A 52 8.13 -2.54 10.47
CA LYS A 52 7.97 -2.45 11.93
C LYS A 52 7.89 -3.82 12.61
N ASN A 53 7.16 -4.77 12.01
CA ASN A 53 7.12 -6.14 12.52
C ASN A 53 8.49 -6.82 12.39
N PHE A 54 9.18 -6.65 11.26
CA PHE A 54 10.53 -7.18 11.06
C PHE A 54 11.57 -6.50 11.96
N GLU A 55 11.51 -5.21 12.25
CA GLU A 55 12.36 -4.55 13.25
C GLU A 55 12.12 -5.11 14.65
N GLY A 56 10.85 -5.39 14.99
CA GLY A 56 10.46 -6.07 16.23
C GLY A 56 10.93 -7.54 16.31
N PHE A 57 11.08 -8.23 15.19
CA PHE A 57 11.54 -9.63 15.12
C PHE A 57 13.05 -9.80 14.81
N ALA A 58 13.72 -8.83 14.18
CA ALA A 58 15.02 -9.00 13.54
C ALA A 58 16.14 -8.06 14.04
N THR A 59 15.88 -6.98 14.77
CA THR A 59 16.99 -6.13 15.29
C THR A 59 17.72 -6.76 16.49
N ASN A 60 17.11 -7.73 17.19
CA ASN A 60 17.78 -8.50 18.26
C ASN A 60 17.82 -10.02 18.05
N SER A 61 17.27 -10.53 16.95
CA SER A 61 17.35 -11.96 16.61
C SER A 61 18.11 -12.10 15.30
N GLY A 62 19.44 -12.04 15.39
CA GLY A 62 20.26 -12.59 14.33
C GLY A 62 19.93 -14.06 14.18
N PHE A 63 19.18 -14.44 13.15
CA PHE A 63 19.05 -15.84 12.77
C PHE A 63 20.37 -16.25 12.12
N LEU A 64 21.36 -16.53 12.96
CA LEU A 64 22.54 -17.30 12.58
C LEU A 64 22.05 -18.71 12.28
N VAL A 65 21.54 -18.94 11.07
CA VAL A 65 21.60 -20.28 10.50
C VAL A 65 23.08 -20.57 10.32
N SER A 66 23.57 -21.42 11.21
CA SER A 66 24.82 -22.12 11.02
C SER A 66 24.71 -22.94 9.73
N GLN A 67 25.12 -22.36 8.61
CA GLN A 67 25.33 -23.16 7.42
C GLN A 67 26.37 -24.23 7.75
N ARG A 68 26.13 -25.47 7.25
CA ARG A 68 27.08 -26.57 7.41
C ARG A 68 28.46 -26.09 6.93
N THR A 69 29.46 -26.26 7.80
CA THR A 69 30.86 -25.95 7.54
C THR A 69 31.27 -26.38 6.12
N GLY A 70 31.52 -25.40 5.25
CA GLY A 70 31.92 -25.60 3.86
C GLY A 70 33.38 -26.03 3.72
N GLU A 71 34.24 -25.79 4.71
CA GLU A 71 35.64 -26.22 4.68
C GLU A 71 36.10 -26.67 6.06
N ALA A 72 36.84 -27.79 6.11
CA ALA A 72 37.35 -28.35 7.34
C ALA A 72 38.45 -27.45 7.93
N SER A 73 38.14 -26.70 8.99
CA SER A 73 39.12 -25.94 9.75
C SER A 73 39.33 -26.56 11.12
N LYS A 74 40.60 -26.68 11.53
CA LYS A 74 41.05 -27.17 12.85
C LYS A 74 40.51 -28.55 13.26
N GLY A 75 40.57 -29.53 12.36
CA GLY A 75 40.35 -30.96 12.69
C GLY A 75 38.90 -31.43 12.74
N CYS A 76 37.91 -30.57 12.47
CA CYS A 76 36.52 -30.98 12.34
C CYS A 76 36.18 -31.40 10.90
N ARG A 77 35.61 -32.61 10.73
CA ARG A 77 35.18 -33.15 9.43
C ARG A 77 33.98 -32.38 8.86
N LYS A 78 34.02 -32.15 7.55
CA LYS A 78 32.96 -31.49 6.75
C LYS A 78 31.65 -32.29 6.81
N GLY A 79 30.52 -31.63 7.04
CA GLY A 79 29.19 -32.23 6.88
C GLY A 79 28.41 -32.63 8.13
N ARG A 80 28.82 -32.26 9.35
CA ARG A 80 27.98 -32.47 10.54
C ARG A 80 26.97 -31.32 10.68
N GLY A 81 25.67 -31.66 10.68
CA GLY A 81 24.66 -30.80 11.31
C GLY A 81 24.83 -30.90 12.82
N TRP A 82 24.45 -29.84 13.54
CA TRP A 82 24.40 -29.86 15.00
C TRP A 82 23.55 -31.02 15.49
#